data_AF-A0A1V6AHH2-F1
#
_entry.id   AF-A0A1V6AHH2-F1
#
_cell.length_a   1.000
_cell.length_b   1.000
_cell.length_c   1.000
_cell.angle_alpha   90.00
_cell.angle_beta   90.00
_cell.angle_gamma   90.00
#
_symmetry.space_group_name_H-M   'P 1'
#
loop_
_entity.id
_entity.type
_entity.pdbx_description
1 polymer ?
#
loop_
_entity_poly.entity_id
_entity_poly.type
_entity_poly.pdbx_seq_one_letter_code
_entity_poly.pdbx_strand_id
1 'polypeptide(L)'
;MAFSGDFPVYRGLDFAPVPVEAKSLSIGGAEISLGFALRNPNGFAFTLDRLAYSLELAGFPVIKGEIGEGSSISARGEKTFVFPLILDFFETGAAVADGLNGAALDVRISGEAEIATPWGRWVVAFDRTAKTPVRKSSLSAGSVPAGEKERGQTTFLHHNGPARFMGEAGGTDFAS
;
A
#
# COMPACT_ATOMS: atom_id res chain seq x y z
N MET A 1 26.87 33.18 27.08
CA MET A 1 26.28 33.01 25.74
C MET A 1 24.85 32.54 25.93
N ALA A 2 23.86 33.32 25.49
CA ALA A 2 22.46 32.91 25.57
C ALA A 2 22.17 31.98 24.40
N PHE A 3 21.83 30.73 24.69
CA PHE A 3 21.21 29.84 23.71
C PHE A 3 19.78 30.36 23.49
N SER A 4 19.56 31.16 22.45
CA SER A 4 18.21 31.40 21.95
C SER A 4 17.75 30.13 21.23
N GLY A 5 17.29 29.16 22.01
CA GLY A 5 16.60 28.00 21.46
C GLY A 5 15.21 28.43 21.01
N ASP A 6 15.03 28.65 19.71
CA ASP A 6 13.70 28.72 19.12
C ASP A 6 13.10 27.31 19.20
N PHE A 7 12.18 27.10 20.14
CA PHE A 7 11.48 25.83 20.29
C PHE A 7 10.18 25.90 19.48
N PRO A 8 10.05 25.16 18.37
CA PRO A 8 8.88 25.27 17.53
C PRO A 8 7.66 24.67 18.23
N VAL A 9 6.49 25.21 17.87
CA VAL A 9 5.21 24.70 18.35
C VAL A 9 4.97 23.29 17.80
N TYR A 10 4.94 22.30 18.69
CA TYR A 10 4.54 20.93 18.37
C TYR A 10 3.01 20.82 18.27
N ARG A 11 2.54 20.21 17.18
CA ARG A 11 1.11 20.01 16.85
C ARG A 11 0.65 18.55 16.95
N GLY A 12 1.46 17.67 17.55
CA GLY A 12 1.19 16.24 17.54
C GLY A 12 1.58 15.57 16.23
N LEU A 13 1.43 14.25 16.20
CA LEU A 13 1.38 13.46 14.96
C LEU A 13 -0.06 13.02 14.72
N ASP A 14 -0.45 12.94 13.46
CA ASP A 14 -1.79 12.48 13.09
C ASP A 14 -1.72 11.08 12.48
N PHE A 15 -2.44 10.14 13.09
CA PHE A 15 -2.54 8.75 12.67
C PHE A 15 -3.97 8.51 12.18
N ALA A 16 -4.15 8.46 10.86
CA ALA A 16 -5.46 8.38 10.25
C ALA A 16 -5.63 7.05 9.51
N PRO A 17 -6.66 6.23 9.83
CA PRO A 17 -7.01 5.08 9.01
C PRO A 17 -7.25 5.48 7.56
N VAL A 18 -6.75 4.67 6.62
CA VAL A 18 -7.03 4.85 5.18
C VAL A 18 -8.17 3.92 4.75
N PRO A 19 -8.87 4.20 3.63
CA PRO A 19 -9.92 3.35 3.11
C PRO A 19 -9.52 1.86 3.09
N VAL A 20 -10.45 1.01 3.53
CA VAL A 20 -10.26 -0.44 3.51
C VAL A 20 -10.53 -0.92 2.10
N GLU A 21 -9.55 -1.58 1.49
CA GLU A 21 -9.70 -2.15 0.15
C GLU A 21 -10.01 -3.64 0.27
N ALA A 22 -11.24 -4.04 -0.02
CA ALA A 22 -11.65 -5.44 -0.10
C ALA A 22 -11.35 -6.00 -1.49
N LYS A 23 -10.36 -6.89 -1.56
CA LYS A 23 -9.93 -7.56 -2.80
C LYS A 23 -10.87 -8.70 -3.17
N SER A 24 -11.19 -9.54 -2.19
CA SER A 24 -12.14 -10.64 -2.33
C SER A 24 -13.00 -10.71 -1.07
N LEU A 25 -14.26 -11.12 -1.24
CA LEU A 25 -15.22 -11.25 -0.15
C LEU A 25 -16.05 -12.51 -0.38
N SER A 26 -16.12 -13.35 0.64
CA SER A 26 -16.89 -14.59 0.65
C SER A 26 -17.76 -14.66 1.90
N ILE A 27 -18.52 -15.75 2.05
CA ILE A 27 -19.31 -16.00 3.26
C ILE A 27 -18.40 -16.29 4.47
N GLY A 28 -17.24 -16.92 4.24
CA GLY A 28 -16.34 -17.35 5.31
C GLY A 28 -15.19 -16.40 5.62
N GLY A 29 -14.91 -15.42 4.76
CA GLY A 29 -13.74 -14.56 4.92
C GLY A 29 -13.52 -13.56 3.79
N ALA A 30 -12.44 -12.81 3.90
CA ALA A 30 -12.06 -11.76 2.95
C ALA A 30 -10.55 -11.59 2.81
N GLU A 31 -10.10 -11.20 1.62
CA GLU A 31 -8.78 -10.62 1.42
C GLU A 31 -8.91 -9.11 1.38
N ILE A 32 -8.20 -8.41 2.27
CA ILE A 32 -8.28 -6.95 2.37
C ILE A 32 -6.89 -6.31 2.38
N SER A 33 -6.85 -5.02 2.07
CA SER A 33 -5.73 -4.14 2.44
C SER A 33 -6.21 -3.18 3.51
N LEU A 34 -5.56 -3.24 4.67
CA LEU A 34 -5.85 -2.38 5.82
C LEU A 34 -4.63 -1.52 6.12
N GLY A 35 -4.82 -0.25 6.48
CA GLY A 35 -3.69 0.63 6.70
C GLY A 35 -4.03 1.94 7.37
N PHE A 36 -3.01 2.77 7.52
CA PHE A 36 -3.11 4.11 8.07
C PHE A 36 -2.04 5.03 7.51
N ALA A 37 -2.32 6.33 7.52
CA ALA A 37 -1.38 7.39 7.22
C ALA A 37 -0.83 8.00 8.52
N LEU A 38 0.50 8.11 8.60
CA LEU A 38 1.21 8.90 9.59
C LEU A 38 1.54 10.26 8.97
N ARG A 39 0.91 11.31 9.48
CA ARG A 39 1.08 12.69 9.04
C ARG A 39 1.89 13.49 10.04
N ASN A 40 2.83 14.26 9.52
CA ASN A 40 3.62 15.21 10.29
C ASN A 40 3.10 16.64 10.05
N PRO A 41 2.18 17.16 10.87
CA PRO A 41 1.74 18.54 10.73
C PRO A 41 2.81 19.54 11.19
N ASN A 42 3.95 19.11 11.73
CA ASN A 42 4.96 19.99 12.33
C ASN A 42 5.84 20.67 11.28
N GLY A 43 6.49 21.77 11.68
CA GLY A 43 7.44 22.51 10.85
C GLY A 43 8.84 21.91 10.80
N PHE A 44 9.03 20.74 11.39
CA PHE A 44 10.31 20.04 11.48
C PHE A 44 10.14 18.56 11.09
N ALA A 45 11.20 17.96 10.58
CA ALA A 45 11.25 16.53 10.27
C ALA A 45 11.56 15.71 11.53
N PHE A 46 11.20 14.43 11.51
CA PHE A 46 11.60 13.46 12.53
C PHE A 46 11.93 12.11 11.88
N THR A 47 12.72 11.30 12.56
CA THR A 47 12.93 9.89 12.18
C THR A 47 12.01 9.02 13.00
N LEU A 48 11.31 8.08 12.35
CA LEU A 48 10.54 7.05 13.02
C LEU A 48 11.47 5.88 13.38
N ASP A 49 11.93 5.86 14.63
CA ASP A 49 12.85 4.82 15.13
C ASP A 49 12.08 3.50 15.35
N ARG A 50 10.89 3.58 15.95
CA ARG A 50 10.02 2.42 16.22
C ARG A 50 8.55 2.82 16.18
N LEU A 51 7.71 1.91 15.70
CA LEU A 51 6.25 2.04 15.71
C LEU A 51 5.61 0.71 16.12
N ALA A 52 5.14 0.63 17.36
CA ALA A 52 4.30 -0.46 17.83
C ALA A 52 2.84 -0.08 17.60
N TYR A 53 2.06 -0.95 16.95
CA TYR A 53 0.68 -0.64 16.57
C TYR A 53 -0.27 -1.84 16.71
N SER A 54 -1.55 -1.52 16.86
CA SER A 54 -2.69 -2.43 16.81
C SER A 54 -3.76 -1.82 15.92
N LEU A 55 -4.25 -2.60 14.95
CA LEU A 55 -5.40 -2.23 14.12
C LEU A 55 -6.59 -3.12 14.46
N GLU A 56 -7.75 -2.50 14.58
CA GLU A 56 -9.02 -3.16 14.87
C GLU A 56 -10.06 -2.78 13.82
N LEU A 57 -10.90 -3.75 13.46
CA LEU A 57 -12.07 -3.60 12.60
C LEU A 57 -13.33 -3.89 13.43
N ALA A 58 -14.28 -2.97 13.48
CA ALA A 58 -15.49 -3.11 14.29
C ALA A 58 -15.21 -3.53 15.76
N GLY A 59 -14.10 -3.06 16.34
CA GLY A 59 -13.66 -3.41 17.70
C GLY A 59 -12.98 -4.78 17.83
N PHE A 60 -12.77 -5.51 16.73
CA PHE A 60 -12.03 -6.76 16.71
C PHE A 60 -10.57 -6.52 16.29
N PRO A 61 -9.56 -6.93 17.10
CA PRO A 61 -8.15 -6.77 16.73
C PRO A 61 -7.78 -7.72 15.60
N VAL A 62 -7.33 -7.16 14.47
CA VAL A 62 -7.00 -7.94 13.26
C VAL A 62 -5.50 -8.03 13.00
N ILE A 63 -4.72 -7.03 13.42
CA ILE A 63 -3.26 -7.09 13.34
C ILE A 63 -2.63 -6.30 14.48
N LYS A 64 -1.55 -6.83 15.01
CA LYS A 64 -0.62 -6.14 15.91
C LYS A 64 0.79 -6.35 15.37
N GLY A 65 1.61 -5.32 15.45
CA GLY A 65 2.96 -5.40 14.91
C GLY A 65 3.86 -4.29 15.41
N GLU A 66 5.12 -4.41 15.02
CA GLU A 66 6.15 -3.43 15.28
C GLU A 66 6.94 -3.16 13.99
N ILE A 67 7.20 -1.89 13.70
CA ILE A 67 8.01 -1.45 12.57
C ILE A 67 9.18 -0.64 13.11
N GLY A 68 10.40 -1.10 12.86
CA GLY A 68 11.63 -0.32 13.07
C GLY A 68 12.09 0.24 11.73
N GLU A 69 11.64 1.44 11.37
CA GLU A 69 11.76 1.90 9.98
C GLU A 69 12.96 2.79 9.69
N GLY A 70 13.60 3.38 10.72
CA GLY A 70 14.67 4.36 10.56
C GLY A 70 14.32 5.48 9.57
N SER A 71 13.04 5.67 9.29
CA SER A 71 12.55 6.39 8.12
C SER A 71 12.33 7.83 8.51
N SER A 72 12.91 8.75 7.73
CA SER A 72 12.70 10.18 7.95
C SER A 72 11.36 10.62 7.37
N ILE A 73 10.55 11.27 8.21
CA ILE A 73 9.31 11.95 7.81
C ILE A 73 9.58 13.45 7.79
N SER A 74 9.56 14.02 6.59
CA SER A 74 9.80 15.44 6.36
C SER A 74 8.80 16.33 7.13
N ALA A 75 9.19 17.58 7.36
CA ALA A 75 8.25 18.61 7.82
C ALA A 75 7.05 18.69 6.87
N ARG A 76 5.82 18.73 7.42
CA ARG A 76 4.57 18.69 6.63
C ARG A 76 4.42 17.44 5.74
N GLY A 77 5.23 16.40 5.97
CA GLY A 77 5.20 15.16 5.21
C GLY A 77 4.18 14.15 5.73
N GLU A 78 4.02 13.07 4.98
CA GLU A 78 3.17 11.92 5.31
C GLU A 78 3.83 10.62 4.85
N LYS A 79 3.55 9.53 5.55
CA LYS A 79 3.87 8.17 5.11
C LYS A 79 2.69 7.24 5.39
N THR A 80 2.38 6.37 4.43
CA THR A 80 1.25 5.45 4.52
C THR A 80 1.74 4.02 4.67
N PHE A 81 1.16 3.31 5.63
CA PHE A 81 1.40 1.91 5.92
C PHE A 81 0.19 1.10 5.51
N VAL A 82 0.38 0.07 4.67
CA VAL A 82 -0.69 -0.78 4.16
C VAL A 82 -0.29 -2.24 4.33
N PHE A 83 -1.18 -3.03 4.91
CA PHE A 83 -0.99 -4.43 5.25
C PHE A 83 -2.02 -5.28 4.50
N PRO A 84 -1.59 -6.23 3.65
CA PRO A 84 -2.49 -7.23 3.10
C PRO A 84 -2.87 -8.24 4.20
N LEU A 85 -4.16 -8.46 4.41
CA LEU A 85 -4.68 -9.37 5.42
C LEU A 85 -5.66 -10.36 4.78
N ILE A 86 -5.63 -11.59 5.29
CA ILE A 86 -6.67 -12.60 5.04
C ILE A 86 -7.45 -12.74 6.34
N LEU A 87 -8.74 -12.49 6.29
CA LEU A 87 -9.63 -12.55 7.44
C LEU A 87 -10.52 -13.78 7.34
N ASP A 88 -10.63 -14.50 8.46
CA ASP A 88 -11.64 -15.52 8.68
C ASP A 88 -12.78 -14.92 9.52
N PHE A 89 -14.01 -14.98 9.02
CA PHE A 89 -15.18 -14.40 9.68
C PHE A 89 -15.68 -15.23 10.87
N PHE A 90 -15.32 -16.52 10.94
CA PHE A 90 -15.57 -17.34 12.12
C PHE A 90 -14.67 -16.90 13.29
N GLU A 91 -13.48 -16.37 13.00
CA GLU A 91 -12.56 -15.84 14.02
C GLU A 91 -12.85 -14.36 14.36
N THR A 92 -13.06 -13.53 13.34
CA THR A 92 -13.22 -12.07 13.49
C THR A 92 -14.64 -11.63 13.84
N GLY A 93 -15.62 -12.49 13.60
CA GLY A 93 -17.02 -12.28 13.97
C GLY A 93 -17.85 -11.53 12.91
N ALA A 94 -19.17 -11.62 13.07
CA ALA A 94 -20.15 -11.11 12.11
C ALA A 94 -20.06 -9.58 11.89
N ALA A 95 -19.68 -8.80 12.92
CA ALA A 95 -19.59 -7.34 12.80
C ALA A 95 -18.52 -6.91 11.78
N VAL A 96 -17.42 -7.65 11.67
CA VAL A 96 -16.38 -7.41 10.66
C VAL A 96 -16.91 -7.76 9.27
N ALA A 97 -17.60 -8.90 9.14
CA ALA A 97 -18.20 -9.34 7.89
C ALA A 97 -19.26 -8.36 7.37
N ASP A 98 -20.16 -7.90 8.23
CA ASP A 98 -21.19 -6.92 7.91
C ASP A 98 -20.57 -5.57 7.53
N GLY A 99 -19.55 -5.15 8.27
CA GLY A 99 -18.79 -3.94 8.01
C GLY A 99 -18.13 -3.92 6.63
N LEU A 100 -17.47 -5.03 6.25
CA LEU A 100 -16.83 -5.18 4.93
C LEU A 100 -17.85 -5.31 3.79
N ASN A 101 -19.05 -5.82 4.07
CA ASN A 101 -20.14 -5.82 3.09
C ASN A 101 -20.78 -4.44 2.89
N GLY A 102 -20.73 -3.58 3.91
CA GLY A 102 -21.26 -2.22 3.92
C GLY A 102 -20.41 -1.18 3.17
N ALA A 103 -20.78 0.09 3.33
CA ALA A 103 -20.11 1.23 2.70
C ALA A 103 -18.95 1.80 3.53
N ALA A 104 -19.00 1.63 4.85
CA ALA A 104 -17.99 2.12 5.77
C ALA A 104 -17.90 1.21 7.00
N LEU A 105 -16.70 1.14 7.58
CA LEU A 105 -16.37 0.29 8.71
C LEU A 105 -15.61 1.09 9.76
N ASP A 106 -15.92 0.86 11.04
CA ASP A 106 -15.14 1.44 12.12
C ASP A 106 -13.75 0.79 12.15
N VAL A 107 -12.73 1.62 11.97
CA VAL A 107 -11.32 1.22 12.06
C VAL A 107 -10.71 1.97 13.22
N ARG A 108 -10.06 1.24 14.12
CA ARG A 108 -9.29 1.81 15.22
C ARG A 108 -7.81 1.48 15.06
N ILE A 109 -6.98 2.48 15.25
CA ILE A 109 -5.54 2.39 15.29
C ILE A 109 -5.05 2.90 16.65
N SER A 110 -4.25 2.08 17.32
CA SER A 110 -3.65 2.46 18.60
C SER A 110 -2.23 1.93 18.74
N GLY A 111 -1.43 2.55 19.60
CA GLY A 111 -0.05 2.14 19.83
C GLY A 111 0.87 3.27 20.28
N GLU A 112 2.15 3.05 20.07
CA GLU A 112 3.24 3.96 20.47
C GLU A 112 4.27 4.11 19.35
N ALA A 113 4.68 5.35 19.08
CA ALA A 113 5.73 5.68 18.16
C ALA A 113 6.93 6.29 18.90
N GLU A 114 8.11 5.71 18.73
CA GLU A 114 9.37 6.30 19.15
C GLU A 114 9.94 7.10 17.98
N ILE A 115 10.09 8.41 18.17
CA ILE A 115 10.58 9.33 17.14
C ILE A 115 11.84 10.03 17.60
N ALA A 116 12.81 10.20 16.70
CA ALA A 116 13.96 11.06 16.91
C ALA A 116 13.71 12.43 16.26
N THR A 117 13.78 13.48 17.06
CA THR A 117 13.62 14.87 16.64
C THR A 117 14.94 15.64 16.86
N PRO A 118 15.10 16.86 16.32
CA PRO A 118 16.24 17.72 16.63
C PRO A 118 16.45 18.02 18.13
N TRP A 119 15.42 17.82 18.97
CA TRP A 119 15.47 18.06 20.42
C TRP A 119 15.55 16.77 21.24
N GLY A 120 15.80 15.63 20.58
CA GLY A 120 15.91 14.33 21.23
C GLY A 120 14.78 13.37 20.85
N ARG A 121 14.78 12.22 21.52
CA ARG A 121 13.82 11.14 21.29
C ARG A 121 12.56 11.31 22.11
N TRP A 122 11.41 11.18 21.47
CA TRP A 122 10.10 11.27 22.10
C TRP A 122 9.31 9.97 21.87
N VAL A 123 8.46 9.63 22.83
CA VAL A 123 7.49 8.55 22.72
C VAL A 123 6.10 9.18 22.58
N VAL A 124 5.39 8.84 21.50
CA VAL A 124 4.08 9.37 21.17
C VAL A 124 3.07 8.23 21.18
N ALA A 125 2.24 8.18 22.21
CA ALA A 125 1.09 7.28 22.23
C ALA A 125 -0.03 7.84 21.34
N PHE A 126 -0.71 6.95 20.61
CA PHE A 126 -1.84 7.31 19.77
C PHE A 126 -2.98 6.31 19.95
N ASP A 127 -4.20 6.84 19.85
CA ASP A 127 -5.43 6.07 19.80
C ASP A 127 -6.45 6.88 18.98
N ARG A 128 -6.82 6.32 17.82
CA ARG A 128 -7.73 6.94 16.87
C ARG A 128 -8.72 5.91 16.36
N THR A 129 -9.98 6.30 16.32
CA THR A 129 -11.06 5.53 15.69
C THR A 129 -11.74 6.39 14.64
N ALA A 130 -11.97 5.84 13.46
CA ALA A 130 -12.64 6.52 12.37
C ALA A 130 -13.58 5.58 11.61
N LYS A 131 -14.71 6.11 11.15
CA LYS A 131 -15.53 5.44 10.12
C LYS A 131 -14.83 5.59 8.79
N THR A 132 -14.36 4.47 8.26
CA THR A 132 -13.49 4.45 7.09
C THR A 132 -14.22 3.79 5.93
N PRO A 133 -14.22 4.40 4.73
CA PRO A 133 -14.91 3.82 3.58
C PRO A 133 -14.36 2.44 3.24
N VAL A 134 -15.25 1.52 2.86
CA VAL A 134 -14.88 0.22 2.31
C VAL A 134 -15.01 0.30 0.79
N ARG A 135 -13.91 0.01 0.10
CA ARG A 135 -13.82 -0.01 -1.36
C ARG A 135 -13.69 -1.45 -1.81
N LYS A 136 -14.61 -1.88 -2.66
CA LYS A 136 -14.56 -3.21 -3.27
C LYS A 136 -13.75 -3.06 -4.54
N SER A 137 -12.58 -3.69 -4.62
CA SER A 137 -11.84 -3.67 -5.87
C SER A 137 -12.59 -4.54 -6.87
N SER A 138 -13.32 -3.91 -7.79
CA SER A 138 -13.74 -4.61 -9.00
C SER A 138 -12.46 -4.96 -9.74
N LEU A 139 -12.03 -6.23 -9.71
CA LEU A 139 -11.12 -6.72 -10.72
C LEU A 139 -11.71 -6.34 -12.08
N SER A 140 -11.12 -5.36 -12.76
CA SER A 140 -11.24 -5.29 -14.20
C SER A 140 -10.59 -6.55 -14.72
N ALA A 141 -11.39 -7.60 -14.91
CA ALA A 141 -11.02 -8.65 -15.84
C ALA A 141 -10.64 -7.91 -17.13
N GLY A 142 -9.36 -8.00 -17.52
CA GLY A 142 -8.95 -7.55 -18.83
C GLY A 142 -9.87 -8.22 -19.83
N SER A 143 -10.71 -7.44 -20.50
CA SER A 143 -11.46 -7.89 -21.65
C SER A 143 -10.43 -8.32 -22.69
N VAL A 144 -10.13 -9.61 -22.75
CA VAL A 144 -9.68 -10.25 -23.98
C VAL A 144 -10.97 -10.50 -24.76
N PRO A 145 -11.32 -9.70 -25.77
CA PRO A 145 -12.41 -10.08 -26.65
C PRO A 145 -11.99 -11.33 -27.42
N ALA A 146 -12.65 -12.44 -27.11
CA ALA A 146 -12.67 -13.63 -27.97
C ALA A 146 -13.84 -13.48 -28.97
N GLY A 147 -13.52 -13.62 -30.26
CA GLY A 147 -14.45 -13.54 -31.40
C GLY A 147 -13.73 -12.97 -32.62
N GLU A 148 -12.87 -13.75 -33.29
CA GLU A 148 -13.22 -14.66 -34.39
C GLU A 148 -13.59 -13.93 -35.71
N LYS A 149 -12.59 -13.95 -36.60
CA LYS A 149 -12.56 -14.07 -38.08
C LYS A 149 -13.46 -13.29 -39.05
N GLU A 150 -12.71 -12.71 -40.00
CA GLU A 150 -12.83 -12.77 -41.47
C GLU A 150 -13.63 -11.73 -42.27
N ARG A 151 -12.85 -10.99 -43.08
CA ARG A 151 -12.99 -10.56 -44.50
C ARG A 151 -12.56 -9.08 -44.57
N GLY A 152 -11.59 -8.65 -45.36
CA GLY A 152 -10.84 -9.23 -46.46
C GLY A 152 -10.51 -8.06 -47.39
N GLN A 153 -9.23 -7.74 -47.62
CA GLN A 153 -8.82 -7.07 -48.84
C GLN A 153 -7.32 -7.28 -49.12
N THR A 154 -7.09 -8.23 -50.03
CA THR A 154 -6.06 -8.26 -51.08
C THR A 154 -5.15 -7.05 -51.20
N THR A 155 -3.84 -7.30 -51.14
CA THR A 155 -2.89 -6.86 -52.18
C THR A 155 -1.80 -7.92 -52.31
N PHE A 156 -1.83 -8.61 -53.45
CA PHE A 156 -0.81 -9.56 -53.89
C PHE A 156 0.34 -8.79 -54.54
N LEU A 157 1.59 -9.14 -54.21
CA LEU A 157 2.67 -9.19 -55.20
C LEU A 157 3.42 -10.52 -55.05
N HIS A 158 3.27 -11.35 -56.07
CA HIS A 158 3.97 -12.60 -56.31
C HIS A 158 5.42 -12.34 -56.77
N HIS A 159 6.37 -13.11 -56.24
CA HIS A 159 7.51 -13.72 -56.97
C HIS A 159 8.30 -14.59 -55.94
N ASN A 160 8.05 -15.88 -55.77
CA ASN A 160 8.31 -17.06 -56.61
C ASN A 160 9.80 -17.37 -56.82
N GLY A 161 10.31 -18.44 -56.19
CA GLY A 161 11.46 -19.19 -56.71
C GLY A 161 12.61 -19.46 -55.73
N PRO A 162 13.01 -20.73 -55.51
CA PRO A 162 13.93 -21.13 -54.44
C PRO A 162 15.38 -21.28 -54.93
N ALA A 163 16.33 -21.33 -53.99
CA ALA A 163 17.15 -22.52 -53.72
C ALA A 163 18.58 -22.21 -53.25
N ARG A 164 19.06 -23.19 -52.46
CA ARG A 164 20.42 -23.73 -52.37
C ARG A 164 21.28 -23.37 -51.15
N PHE A 165 21.83 -24.47 -50.66
CA PHE A 165 22.76 -24.73 -49.58
C PHE A 165 24.17 -24.17 -49.81
N MET A 166 24.86 -24.03 -48.66
CA MET A 166 26.30 -24.21 -48.40
C MET A 166 27.31 -23.16 -48.91
N GLY A 167 28.04 -22.57 -47.97
CA GLY A 167 29.22 -21.76 -48.22
C GLY A 167 29.87 -21.34 -46.89
N GLU A 168 30.97 -22.01 -46.57
CA GLU A 168 31.88 -21.80 -45.45
C GLU A 168 32.71 -20.48 -45.59
N ALA A 169 33.28 -20.05 -44.46
CA ALA A 169 34.52 -19.28 -44.29
C ALA A 169 34.49 -17.75 -44.05
N GLY A 170 35.30 -17.35 -43.06
CA GLY A 170 35.83 -16.00 -42.80
C GLY A 170 35.07 -15.28 -41.68
N GLY A 171 35.60 -15.02 -40.48
CA GLY A 171 36.98 -14.65 -40.15
C GLY A 171 37.05 -13.14 -39.85
N THR A 172 37.86 -12.77 -38.85
CA THR A 172 38.20 -11.42 -38.33
C THR A 172 37.15 -10.81 -37.38
N ASP A 173 37.36 -10.90 -36.06
CA ASP A 173 38.17 -9.98 -35.22
C ASP A 173 37.84 -8.51 -35.45
N PHE A 174 37.43 -7.81 -34.39
CA PHE A 174 38.07 -6.58 -33.89
C PHE A 174 37.39 -6.19 -32.57
N ALA A 175 38.08 -6.49 -31.47
CA ALA A 175 37.85 -5.86 -30.18
C ALA A 175 38.86 -4.72 -30.02
N SER A 176 38.36 -3.50 -29.79
CA SER A 176 38.91 -2.49 -28.87
C SER A 176 37.90 -1.35 -28.77
#